data_AF-A0A4V3ASB2-F1
#
_entry.id   AF-A0A4V3ASB2-F1
#
_cell.length_a   1.000
_cell.length_b   1.000
_cell.length_c   1.000
_cell.angle_alpha   90.00
_cell.angle_beta   90.00
_cell.angle_gamma   90.00
#
_symmetry.space_group_name_H-M   'P 1'
#
loop_
_entity.id
_entity.type
_entity.pdbx_description
1 polymer ?
#
loop_
_entity_poly.entity_id
_entity_poly.type
_entity_poly.pdbx_seq_one_letter_code
_entity_poly.pdbx_strand_id
1 'polypeptide(L)'
;MNLIDLSTVPNTDDNFMSFLDTLCESLEFEYASYATTHPITGDVQGYANYPDRWKLHYAKRGMHRVDPTLYQSARSIAPVDWGRFTEHPHFKSVFNDARDFGITNCGLTVPIRGPYGECGLLSVTRNCDAHEWNLLKKKVVGDLQFAAVHMHDNVMRSGVLHKALQRPALSARELQILQWVAAGKSQQDIGDILSISHRTVEVHLRSGRQKLSALTTAQAVGRAIGLGLIHPS
;
A
#
# COMPACT_ATOMS: atom_id res chain seq x y z
N MET A 1 -11.40 4.16 1.92
CA MET A 1 -10.18 4.65 2.57
C MET A 1 -10.37 4.82 4.07
N ASN A 2 -10.43 3.67 4.74
CA ASN A 2 -10.28 3.51 6.17
C ASN A 2 -8.80 3.29 6.51
N LEU A 3 -8.46 3.46 7.79
CA LEU A 3 -7.15 3.12 8.34
C LEU A 3 -7.34 1.91 9.26
N ILE A 4 -6.54 0.87 9.09
CA ILE A 4 -6.62 -0.37 9.86
C ILE A 4 -5.27 -0.63 10.52
N ASP A 5 -5.22 -0.57 11.85
CA ASP A 5 -4.04 -1.01 12.62
C ASP A 5 -4.11 -2.52 12.81
N LEU A 6 -3.25 -3.24 12.10
CA LEU A 6 -3.24 -4.69 12.10
C LEU A 6 -2.72 -5.27 13.41
N SER A 7 -1.98 -4.51 14.24
CA SER A 7 -1.57 -5.01 15.55
C SER A 7 -2.74 -5.22 16.50
N THR A 8 -3.92 -4.68 16.18
CA THR A 8 -5.13 -4.77 17.00
C THR A 8 -6.10 -5.85 16.53
N VAL A 9 -5.82 -6.50 15.39
CA VAL A 9 -6.70 -7.50 14.79
C VAL A 9 -6.37 -8.89 15.37
N PRO A 10 -7.36 -9.67 15.85
CA PRO A 10 -7.09 -11.02 16.35
C PRO A 10 -6.46 -11.94 15.29
N ASN A 11 -5.49 -12.77 15.68
CA ASN A 11 -4.75 -13.72 14.82
C ASN A 11 -3.81 -13.09 13.78
N THR A 12 -3.33 -11.86 14.01
CA THR A 12 -2.17 -11.33 13.26
C THR A 12 -0.86 -11.85 13.82
N ASP A 13 0.12 -12.03 12.92
CA ASP A 13 1.50 -12.36 13.28
C ASP A 13 2.12 -11.20 14.08
N ASP A 14 2.36 -11.39 15.38
CA ASP A 14 3.12 -10.46 16.23
C ASP A 14 4.56 -10.25 15.73
N ASN A 15 5.03 -11.15 14.86
CA ASN A 15 6.33 -11.12 14.21
C ASN A 15 6.60 -9.80 13.46
N PHE A 16 5.57 -9.11 12.93
CA PHE A 16 5.77 -7.85 12.19
C PHE A 16 6.04 -6.65 13.10
N MET A 17 5.43 -6.60 14.28
CA MET A 17 5.74 -5.56 15.28
C MET A 17 7.16 -5.76 15.82
N SER A 18 7.50 -7.01 16.18
CA SER A 18 8.85 -7.37 16.62
C SER A 18 9.93 -7.04 15.56
N PHE A 19 9.61 -7.22 14.27
CA PHE A 19 10.48 -6.81 13.18
C PHE A 19 10.73 -5.29 13.16
N LEU A 20 9.68 -4.49 13.32
CA LEU A 20 9.80 -3.02 13.37
C LEU A 20 10.64 -2.56 14.57
N ASP A 21 10.45 -3.18 15.73
CA ASP A 21 11.22 -2.85 16.92
C ASP A 21 12.71 -3.22 16.75
N THR A 22 13.00 -4.42 16.23
CA THR A 22 14.37 -4.85 15.91
C THR A 22 15.04 -3.94 14.88
N LEU A 23 14.29 -3.49 13.88
CA LEU A 23 14.76 -2.54 12.88
C LEU A 23 15.13 -1.20 13.53
N CYS A 24 14.28 -0.69 14.42
CA CYS A 24 14.53 0.54 15.17
C CYS A 24 15.80 0.43 16.03
N GLU A 25 15.95 -0.66 16.78
CA GLU A 25 17.13 -0.90 17.62
C GLU A 25 18.42 -1.00 16.79
N SER A 26 18.41 -1.77 15.70
CA SER A 26 19.60 -2.03 14.90
C SER A 26 20.07 -0.85 14.03
N LEU A 27 19.13 -0.02 13.56
CA LEU A 27 19.42 1.13 12.69
C LEU A 27 19.30 2.48 13.41
N GLU A 28 19.19 2.47 14.73
CA GLU A 28 19.15 3.66 15.58
C GLU A 28 17.94 4.58 15.31
N PHE A 29 16.79 4.02 14.95
CA PHE A 29 15.52 4.75 14.81
C PHE A 29 14.68 4.68 16.10
N GLU A 30 13.79 5.64 16.29
CA GLU A 30 12.91 5.70 17.47
C GLU A 30 11.57 5.02 17.21
N TYR A 31 11.02 5.24 16.02
CA TYR A 31 9.80 4.59 15.59
C TYR A 31 9.87 4.16 14.13
N ALA A 32 9.09 3.14 13.80
CA ALA A 32 8.89 2.63 12.47
C ALA A 32 7.42 2.26 12.25
N SER A 33 6.99 2.34 11.00
CA SER A 33 5.69 1.87 10.56
C SER A 33 5.79 1.26 9.18
N TYR A 34 4.99 0.22 8.97
CA TYR A 34 4.76 -0.35 7.66
C TYR A 34 3.30 -0.16 7.30
N ALA A 35 3.03 0.41 6.14
CA ALA A 35 1.68 0.59 5.62
C ALA A 35 1.59 0.09 4.18
N THR A 36 0.46 -0.51 3.82
CA THR A 36 0.09 -0.81 2.45
C THR A 36 -1.31 -0.31 2.17
N THR A 37 -1.59 -0.01 0.91
CA THR A 37 -2.91 0.43 0.47
C THR A 37 -3.57 -0.66 -0.35
N HIS A 38 -4.80 -1.03 0.00
CA HIS A 38 -5.56 -1.98 -0.80
C HIS A 38 -5.85 -1.37 -2.18
N PRO A 39 -5.46 -2.02 -3.29
CA PRO A 39 -5.59 -1.47 -4.64
C PRO A 39 -7.04 -1.22 -5.12
N ILE A 40 -8.05 -1.80 -4.46
CA ILE A 40 -9.46 -1.71 -4.86
C ILE A 40 -10.22 -0.73 -3.96
N THR A 41 -10.15 -0.89 -2.64
CA THR A 41 -10.90 -0.07 -1.68
C THR A 41 -10.16 1.22 -1.31
N GLY A 42 -8.85 1.27 -1.54
CA GLY A 42 -7.96 2.35 -1.09
C GLY A 42 -7.79 2.38 0.43
N ASP A 43 -8.18 1.33 1.15
CA ASP A 43 -7.98 1.28 2.59
C ASP A 43 -6.49 1.11 2.90
N VAL A 44 -6.02 1.89 3.87
CA VAL A 44 -4.64 1.85 4.34
C VAL A 44 -4.60 0.92 5.54
N GLN A 45 -3.67 -0.02 5.54
CA GLN A 45 -3.51 -0.98 6.61
C GLN A 45 -2.05 -1.24 6.89
N GLY A 46 -1.71 -1.49 8.15
CA GLY A 46 -0.30 -1.53 8.52
C GLY A 46 -0.04 -1.87 9.97
N TYR A 47 1.24 -1.83 10.30
CA TYR A 47 1.80 -1.99 11.63
C TYR A 47 2.58 -0.73 11.97
N ALA A 48 2.53 -0.29 13.22
CA ALA A 48 3.31 0.86 13.67
C ALA A 48 3.62 0.75 15.15
N ASN A 49 4.88 0.95 15.52
CA ASN A 49 5.32 1.01 16.92
C ASN A 49 5.29 2.44 17.50
N TYR A 50 4.58 3.36 16.84
CA TYR A 50 4.29 4.68 17.40
C TYR A 50 3.49 4.57 18.70
N PRO A 51 3.59 5.57 19.60
CA PRO A 51 2.79 5.61 20.83
C PRO A 51 1.29 5.45 20.53
N ASP A 52 0.58 4.63 21.31
CA ASP A 52 -0.86 4.36 21.08
C ASP A 52 -1.71 5.63 21.05
N ARG A 53 -1.38 6.60 21.92
CA ARG A 53 -2.00 7.93 21.94
C ARG A 53 -1.91 8.65 20.58
N TRP A 54 -0.80 8.51 19.86
CA TRP A 54 -0.64 9.05 18.51
C TRP A 54 -1.46 8.25 17.50
N LYS A 55 -1.38 6.91 17.53
CA LYS A 55 -2.15 6.05 16.61
C LYS A 55 -3.65 6.35 16.68
N LEU A 56 -4.20 6.50 17.89
CA LEU A 56 -5.59 6.87 18.13
C LEU A 56 -5.93 8.26 17.59
N HIS A 57 -5.08 9.27 17.83
CA HIS A 57 -5.28 10.63 17.33
C HIS A 57 -5.26 10.67 15.79
N TYR A 58 -4.27 10.04 15.19
CA TYR A 58 -4.07 9.94 13.74
C TYR A 58 -5.27 9.27 13.05
N ALA A 59 -5.75 8.15 13.61
CA ALA A 59 -6.93 7.45 13.11
C ALA A 59 -8.22 8.28 13.26
N LYS A 60 -8.45 8.88 14.43
CA LYS A 60 -9.65 9.69 14.71
C LYS A 60 -9.76 10.91 13.80
N ARG A 61 -8.62 11.52 13.44
CA ARG A 61 -8.55 12.67 12.53
C ARG A 61 -8.53 12.29 11.05
N GLY A 62 -8.43 10.99 10.73
CA GLY A 62 -8.35 10.50 9.35
C GLY A 62 -7.12 11.02 8.60
N MET A 63 -6.00 11.20 9.30
CA MET A 63 -4.81 11.86 8.77
C MET A 63 -4.17 11.10 7.60
N HIS A 64 -4.32 9.78 7.53
CA HIS A 64 -3.84 8.94 6.42
C HIS A 64 -4.31 9.41 5.04
N ARG A 65 -5.44 10.10 4.97
CA ARG A 65 -6.01 10.62 3.72
C ARG A 65 -5.24 11.83 3.16
N VAL A 66 -4.54 12.56 4.02
CA VAL A 66 -3.89 13.83 3.72
C VAL A 66 -2.40 13.86 4.04
N ASP A 67 -1.86 12.80 4.64
CA ASP A 67 -0.45 12.64 4.99
C ASP A 67 0.46 12.41 3.76
N PRO A 68 1.29 13.41 3.37
CA PRO A 68 2.15 13.29 2.19
C PRO A 68 3.24 12.24 2.35
N THR A 69 3.61 11.87 3.59
CA THR A 69 4.58 10.79 3.83
C THR A 69 4.06 9.44 3.34
N LEU A 70 2.74 9.30 3.15
CA LEU A 70 2.12 8.15 2.51
C LEU A 70 1.97 8.35 1.00
N TYR A 71 1.07 9.23 0.54
CA TYR A 71 0.69 9.25 -0.88
C TYR A 71 1.75 9.86 -1.81
N GLN A 72 2.57 10.81 -1.37
CA GLN A 72 3.65 11.32 -2.21
C GLN A 72 4.80 10.32 -2.25
N SER A 73 5.14 9.72 -1.12
CA SER A 73 6.15 8.65 -1.06
C SER A 73 5.74 7.42 -1.88
N ALA A 74 4.46 7.05 -1.86
CA ALA A 74 3.90 5.97 -2.67
C ALA A 74 3.97 6.21 -4.18
N ARG A 75 4.40 7.38 -4.65
CA ARG A 75 4.65 7.69 -6.07
C ARG A 75 6.14 7.70 -6.43
N SER A 76 7.01 7.63 -5.43
CA SER A 76 8.45 7.57 -5.64
C SER A 76 8.90 6.15 -6.01
N ILE A 77 10.09 6.07 -6.61
CA ILE A 77 10.83 4.83 -6.87
C ILE A 77 12.04 4.67 -5.93
N ALA A 78 12.34 5.69 -5.13
CA ALA A 78 13.48 5.76 -4.22
C ALA A 78 13.02 6.20 -2.82
N PRO A 79 13.82 5.95 -1.77
CA PRO A 79 13.56 6.45 -0.43
C PRO A 79 13.30 7.96 -0.41
N VAL A 80 12.28 8.37 0.33
CA VAL A 80 11.80 9.75 0.36
C VAL A 80 12.02 10.34 1.74
N ASP A 81 12.97 11.27 1.81
CA ASP A 81 13.22 12.07 3.01
C ASP A 81 12.06 13.04 3.22
N TRP A 82 11.47 13.02 4.42
CA TRP A 82 10.34 13.87 4.78
C TRP A 82 10.67 15.36 4.79
N GLY A 83 11.96 15.72 4.84
CA GLY A 83 12.44 17.08 4.61
C GLY A 83 11.99 17.67 3.26
N ARG A 84 11.61 16.84 2.28
CA ARG A 84 11.05 17.29 0.99
C ARG A 84 9.63 17.85 1.12
N PHE A 85 8.93 17.56 2.22
CA PHE A 85 7.54 17.93 2.43
C PHE A 85 7.37 19.10 3.40
N THR A 86 8.45 19.72 3.88
CA THR A 86 8.38 20.79 4.89
C THR A 86 7.45 21.93 4.50
N GLU A 87 7.36 22.27 3.21
CA GLU A 87 6.45 23.31 2.71
C GLU A 87 5.04 22.83 2.35
N HIS A 88 4.79 21.52 2.43
CA HIS A 88 3.48 20.97 2.11
C HIS A 88 2.46 21.28 3.23
N PRO A 89 1.30 21.90 2.94
CA PRO A 89 0.34 22.34 3.96
C PRO A 89 -0.11 21.21 4.89
N HIS A 90 -0.42 20.04 4.32
CA HIS A 90 -0.83 18.87 5.11
C HIS A 90 0.31 18.26 5.92
N PHE A 91 1.57 18.40 5.48
CA PHE A 91 2.72 17.94 6.27
C PHE A 91 2.84 18.75 7.56
N LYS A 92 2.74 20.08 7.45
CA LYS A 92 2.75 20.97 8.62
C LYS A 92 1.62 20.59 9.59
N SER A 93 0.40 20.36 9.09
CA SER A 93 -0.72 19.96 9.96
C SER A 93 -0.48 18.63 10.68
N VAL A 94 0.02 17.59 9.99
CA VAL A 94 0.28 16.28 10.61
C VAL A 94 1.40 16.38 11.64
N PHE A 95 2.52 17.01 11.29
CA PHE A 95 3.71 17.06 12.15
C PHE A 95 3.66 18.14 13.23
N ASN A 96 2.75 19.11 13.15
CA ASN A 96 2.45 19.96 14.30
C ASN A 96 1.84 19.14 15.43
N ASP A 97 0.83 18.32 15.13
CA ASP A 97 0.23 17.43 16.12
C ASP A 97 1.22 16.34 16.57
N ALA A 98 1.96 15.74 15.64
CA ALA A 98 2.88 14.62 15.94
C ALA A 98 3.95 14.98 16.98
N ARG A 99 4.41 16.23 17.01
CA ARG A 99 5.41 16.71 17.98
C ARG A 99 4.93 16.60 19.43
N ASP A 100 3.65 16.84 19.70
CA ASP A 100 3.07 16.72 21.05
C ASP A 100 3.12 15.27 21.58
N PHE A 101 3.33 14.31 20.67
CA PHE A 101 3.45 12.89 20.99
C PHE A 101 4.89 12.39 21.00
N GLY A 102 5.88 13.25 20.69
CA GLY A 102 7.30 12.90 20.61
C GLY A 102 7.76 12.47 19.22
N ILE A 103 6.91 12.57 18.19
CA ILE A 103 7.26 12.18 16.82
C ILE A 103 7.75 13.41 16.06
N THR A 104 8.98 13.33 15.54
CA THR A 104 9.61 14.42 14.79
C THR A 104 9.37 14.30 13.29
N ASN A 105 9.71 15.35 12.57
CA ASN A 105 9.67 15.39 11.10
C ASN A 105 10.95 14.85 10.44
N CYS A 106 11.92 14.38 11.22
CA CYS A 106 13.10 13.68 10.72
C CYS A 106 12.73 12.21 10.45
N GLY A 107 12.33 11.93 9.22
CA GLY A 107 11.91 10.60 8.82
C GLY A 107 12.14 10.31 7.34
N LEU A 108 12.10 9.02 7.03
CA LEU A 108 12.36 8.48 5.71
C LEU A 108 11.29 7.42 5.40
N THR A 109 10.70 7.50 4.21
CA THR A 109 9.79 6.44 3.72
C THR A 109 10.39 5.74 2.52
N VAL A 110 10.51 4.42 2.60
CA VAL A 110 10.88 3.54 1.49
C VAL A 110 9.61 2.97 0.85
N PRO A 111 9.32 3.27 -0.42
CA PRO A 111 8.24 2.62 -1.14
C PRO A 111 8.69 1.27 -1.73
N ILE A 112 7.83 0.26 -1.62
CA ILE A 112 8.05 -1.09 -2.16
C ILE A 112 6.88 -1.43 -3.07
N ARG A 113 7.17 -1.73 -4.33
CA ARG A 113 6.17 -2.20 -5.30
C ARG A 113 6.07 -3.71 -5.19
N GLY A 114 4.87 -4.20 -4.96
CA GLY A 114 4.58 -5.62 -5.00
C GLY A 114 4.17 -6.08 -6.41
N PRO A 115 4.23 -7.39 -6.65
CA PRO A 115 3.96 -7.98 -7.97
C PRO A 115 2.50 -7.83 -8.44
N TYR A 116 1.56 -7.45 -7.58
CA TYR A 116 0.14 -7.32 -7.91
C TYR A 116 -0.35 -5.86 -7.89
N GLY A 117 0.56 -4.90 -8.05
CA GLY A 117 0.26 -3.47 -8.09
C GLY A 117 0.04 -2.83 -6.72
N GLU A 118 0.13 -3.60 -5.64
CA GLU A 118 0.19 -3.09 -4.28
C GLU A 118 1.48 -2.29 -4.04
N CYS A 119 1.39 -1.32 -3.13
CA CYS A 119 2.54 -0.54 -2.69
C CYS A 119 2.64 -0.62 -1.17
N GLY A 120 3.68 -1.27 -0.69
CA GLY A 120 4.13 -1.17 0.69
C GLY A 120 4.92 0.12 0.91
N LEU A 121 4.89 0.62 2.13
CA LEU A 121 5.63 1.79 2.60
C LEU A 121 6.22 1.43 3.95
N LEU A 122 7.56 1.38 4.04
CA LEU A 122 8.25 1.32 5.32
C LEU A 122 8.72 2.73 5.68
N SER A 123 8.22 3.28 6.78
CA SER A 123 8.59 4.60 7.28
C SER A 123 9.32 4.48 8.61
N VAL A 124 10.34 5.30 8.80
CA VAL A 124 11.12 5.37 10.05
C VAL A 124 11.30 6.82 10.48
N THR A 125 11.37 7.06 11.79
CA THR A 125 11.57 8.39 12.37
C THR A 125 12.64 8.37 13.44
N ARG A 126 13.36 9.49 13.57
CA ARG A 126 14.37 9.70 14.59
C ARG A 126 14.26 11.10 15.17
N ASN A 127 14.28 11.23 16.50
CA ASN A 127 14.45 12.53 17.13
C ASN A 127 15.93 12.92 17.18
N CYS A 128 16.37 13.67 16.16
CA CYS A 128 17.71 14.24 16.09
C CYS A 128 17.71 15.54 15.28
N ASP A 129 18.83 16.26 15.33
CA ASP A 129 19.02 17.46 14.52
C ASP A 129 19.29 17.14 13.04
N ALA A 130 19.26 18.17 12.20
CA ALA A 130 19.43 18.00 10.76
C ALA A 130 20.82 17.47 10.36
N HIS A 131 21.87 17.77 11.12
CA HIS A 131 23.22 17.29 10.81
C HIS A 131 23.34 15.80 11.09
N GLU A 132 22.92 15.37 12.28
CA GLU A 132 22.88 13.95 12.67
C GLU A 132 21.98 13.16 11.72
N TRP A 133 20.79 13.67 11.40
CA TRP A 133 19.87 13.05 10.44
C TRP A 133 20.53 12.83 9.08
N ASN A 134 21.26 13.84 8.58
CA ASN A 134 21.93 13.77 7.28
C ASN A 134 23.04 12.71 7.24
N LEU A 135 23.72 12.47 8.36
CA LEU A 135 24.75 11.43 8.48
C LEU A 135 24.11 10.05 8.59
N LEU A 136 23.15 9.89 9.50
CA LEU A 136 22.45 8.62 9.74
C LEU A 136 21.81 8.09 8.46
N LYS A 137 21.02 8.92 7.76
CA LYS A 137 20.30 8.49 6.56
C LYS A 137 21.24 7.98 5.46
N LYS A 138 22.42 8.60 5.28
CA LYS A 138 23.41 8.15 4.29
C LYS A 138 24.01 6.80 4.67
N LYS A 139 24.23 6.56 5.97
CA LYS A 139 24.76 5.30 6.50
C LYS A 139 23.76 4.14 6.33
N VAL A 140 22.49 4.37 6.65
CA VAL A 140 21.51 3.27 6.82
C VAL A 140 20.53 3.08 5.65
N VAL A 141 20.53 3.97 4.63
CA VAL A 141 19.52 3.89 3.56
C VAL A 141 19.53 2.55 2.82
N GLY A 142 20.70 1.95 2.58
CA GLY A 142 20.82 0.65 1.93
C GLY A 142 20.20 -0.47 2.75
N ASP A 143 20.55 -0.53 4.03
CA ASP A 143 20.02 -1.53 4.97
C ASP A 143 18.52 -1.37 5.18
N LEU A 144 18.03 -0.12 5.26
CA LEU A 144 16.62 0.18 5.36
C LEU A 144 15.85 -0.27 4.11
N GLN A 145 16.39 -0.03 2.91
CA GLN A 145 15.77 -0.51 1.67
C GLN A 145 15.70 -2.04 1.65
N PHE A 146 16.76 -2.71 2.07
CA PHE A 146 16.80 -4.16 2.19
C PHE A 146 15.75 -4.68 3.19
N ALA A 147 15.70 -4.10 4.39
CA ALA A 147 14.70 -4.43 5.40
C ALA A 147 13.26 -4.20 4.89
N ALA A 148 13.03 -3.12 4.14
CA ALA A 148 11.73 -2.81 3.56
C ALA A 148 11.24 -3.88 2.59
N VAL A 149 12.12 -4.37 1.71
CA VAL A 149 11.80 -5.46 0.76
C VAL A 149 11.49 -6.75 1.52
N HIS A 150 12.31 -7.10 2.52
CA HIS A 150 12.09 -8.29 3.33
C HIS A 150 10.78 -8.23 4.12
N MET A 151 10.48 -7.09 4.73
CA MET A 151 9.22 -6.91 5.44
C MET A 151 8.04 -7.06 4.49
N HIS A 152 8.10 -6.42 3.32
CA HIS A 152 7.04 -6.49 2.32
C HIS A 152 6.81 -7.93 1.83
N ASP A 153 7.87 -8.68 1.48
CA ASP A 153 7.73 -10.08 1.03
C ASP A 153 7.11 -10.97 2.12
N ASN A 154 7.55 -10.85 3.37
CA ASN A 154 6.98 -11.60 4.49
C ASN A 154 5.50 -11.24 4.72
N VAL A 155 5.19 -9.95 4.67
CA VAL A 155 3.80 -9.45 4.75
C VAL A 155 2.93 -10.07 3.64
N MET A 156 3.43 -10.11 2.40
CA MET A 156 2.69 -10.64 1.25
C MET A 156 2.51 -12.16 1.31
N ARG A 157 3.41 -12.88 1.99
CA ARG A 157 3.29 -14.32 2.28
C ARG A 157 2.39 -14.62 3.47
N SER A 158 2.21 -13.67 4.39
CA SER A 158 1.36 -13.84 5.56
C SER A 158 -0.12 -13.92 5.17
N GLY A 159 -0.86 -14.84 5.81
CA GLY A 159 -2.26 -15.08 5.48
C GLY A 159 -3.18 -13.91 5.78
N VAL A 160 -2.86 -13.05 6.75
CA VAL A 160 -3.76 -11.94 7.16
C VAL A 160 -3.73 -10.80 6.16
N LEU A 161 -2.53 -10.34 5.77
CA LEU A 161 -2.39 -9.25 4.82
C LEU A 161 -2.66 -9.70 3.38
N HIS A 162 -2.31 -10.95 3.02
CA HIS A 162 -2.73 -11.55 1.76
C HIS A 162 -4.26 -11.58 1.63
N LYS A 163 -4.97 -11.96 2.69
CA LYS A 163 -6.44 -11.91 2.74
C LYS A 163 -6.96 -10.47 2.77
N ALA A 164 -6.32 -9.54 3.47
CA ALA A 164 -6.78 -8.16 3.54
C ALA A 164 -6.55 -7.40 2.22
N LEU A 165 -5.58 -7.82 1.41
CA LEU A 165 -5.34 -7.35 0.04
C LEU A 165 -6.19 -8.08 -1.01
N GLN A 166 -7.17 -8.91 -0.58
CA GLN A 166 -8.04 -9.81 -1.36
C GLN A 166 -7.78 -9.78 -2.87
N ARG A 167 -6.86 -10.64 -3.32
CA ARG A 167 -6.69 -10.82 -4.77
C ARG A 167 -8.00 -11.38 -5.33
N PRO A 168 -8.66 -10.71 -6.28
CA PRO A 168 -9.90 -11.21 -6.83
C PRO A 168 -9.66 -12.56 -7.49
N ALA A 169 -10.39 -13.60 -7.05
CA ALA A 169 -10.29 -14.94 -7.61
C ALA A 169 -11.02 -15.04 -8.96
N LEU A 170 -10.47 -14.39 -9.99
CA LEU A 170 -10.95 -14.49 -11.36
C LEU A 170 -10.54 -15.83 -11.97
N SER A 171 -11.49 -16.47 -12.64
CA SER A 171 -11.25 -17.64 -13.47
C SER A 171 -10.45 -17.27 -14.71
N ALA A 172 -9.77 -18.24 -15.30
CA ALA A 172 -9.04 -18.07 -16.56
C ALA A 172 -9.94 -17.49 -17.67
N ARG A 173 -11.22 -17.87 -17.70
CA ARG A 173 -12.18 -17.36 -18.69
C ARG A 173 -12.55 -15.90 -18.45
N GLU A 174 -12.74 -15.50 -17.20
CA GLU A 174 -12.99 -14.09 -16.85
C GLU A 174 -11.79 -13.21 -17.23
N LEU A 175 -10.56 -13.66 -16.93
CA LEU A 175 -9.33 -12.95 -17.33
C LEU A 175 -9.21 -12.82 -18.84
N GLN A 176 -9.44 -13.91 -19.58
CA GLN A 176 -9.38 -13.90 -21.04
C GLN A 176 -10.38 -12.93 -21.66
N ILE A 177 -11.62 -12.91 -21.16
CA ILE A 177 -12.65 -11.98 -21.63
C ILE A 177 -12.28 -10.53 -21.29
N LEU A 178 -11.83 -10.26 -20.06
CA LEU A 178 -11.39 -8.91 -19.68
C LEU A 178 -10.20 -8.42 -20.52
N GLN A 179 -9.26 -9.32 -20.88
CA GLN A 179 -8.14 -9.01 -21.76
C GLN A 179 -8.60 -8.58 -23.16
N TRP A 180 -9.61 -9.26 -23.73
CA TRP A 180 -10.18 -8.84 -25.02
C TRP A 180 -10.95 -7.54 -24.94
N VAL A 181 -11.67 -7.29 -23.84
CA VAL A 181 -12.30 -5.98 -23.63
C VAL A 181 -11.25 -4.88 -23.49
N ALA A 182 -10.14 -5.14 -22.80
CA ALA A 182 -9.01 -4.21 -22.71
C ALA A 182 -8.39 -3.92 -24.09
N ALA A 183 -8.40 -4.90 -25.00
CA ALA A 183 -8.00 -4.76 -26.40
C ALA A 183 -9.07 -4.06 -27.29
N GLY A 184 -10.17 -3.56 -26.71
CA GLY A 184 -11.22 -2.83 -27.42
C GLY A 184 -12.24 -3.70 -28.17
N LYS A 185 -12.30 -5.02 -27.92
CA LYS A 185 -13.26 -5.91 -28.59
C LYS A 185 -14.67 -5.78 -28.02
N SER A 186 -15.67 -5.85 -28.89
CA SER A 186 -17.07 -5.91 -28.47
C SER A 186 -17.41 -7.29 -27.89
N GLN A 187 -18.49 -7.40 -27.12
CA GLN A 187 -18.92 -8.70 -26.58
C GLN A 187 -19.26 -9.71 -27.68
N GLN A 188 -19.72 -9.23 -28.84
CA GLN A 188 -20.01 -10.07 -30.00
C GLN A 188 -18.71 -10.63 -30.58
N ASP A 189 -17.72 -9.79 -30.84
CA ASP A 189 -16.40 -10.23 -31.32
C ASP A 189 -15.75 -11.23 -30.35
N ILE A 190 -15.86 -10.97 -29.04
CA ILE A 190 -15.31 -11.86 -28.01
C ILE A 190 -16.02 -13.22 -28.04
N GLY A 191 -17.34 -13.23 -28.22
CA GLY A 191 -18.11 -14.45 -28.38
C GLY A 191 -17.63 -15.27 -29.57
N ASP A 192 -17.42 -14.61 -30.70
CA ASP A 192 -16.93 -15.22 -31.93
C ASP A 192 -15.49 -15.75 -31.76
N ILE A 193 -14.60 -14.98 -31.13
CA ILE A 193 -13.20 -15.37 -30.86
C ILE A 193 -13.12 -16.59 -29.92
N LEU A 194 -14.00 -16.66 -28.92
CA LEU A 194 -13.96 -17.69 -27.88
C LEU A 194 -14.93 -18.85 -28.13
N SER A 195 -15.65 -18.84 -29.26
CA SER A 195 -16.69 -19.81 -29.63
C SER A 195 -17.77 -19.98 -28.55
N ILE A 196 -18.24 -18.86 -27.98
CA ILE A 196 -19.33 -18.80 -26.99
C ILE A 196 -20.34 -17.71 -27.34
N SER A 197 -21.55 -17.76 -26.78
CA SER A 197 -22.52 -16.70 -27.05
C SER A 197 -22.14 -15.36 -26.40
N HIS A 198 -22.51 -14.23 -26.99
CA HIS A 198 -22.33 -12.90 -26.34
C HIS A 198 -23.02 -12.84 -24.96
N ARG A 199 -24.11 -13.59 -24.75
CA ARG A 199 -24.76 -13.70 -23.44
C ARG A 199 -23.85 -14.39 -22.42
N THR A 200 -23.12 -15.43 -22.83
CA THR A 200 -22.12 -16.10 -21.99
C THR A 200 -20.96 -15.14 -21.65
N VAL A 201 -20.54 -14.31 -22.61
CA VAL A 201 -19.54 -13.26 -22.37
C VAL A 201 -20.03 -12.29 -21.28
N GLU A 202 -21.27 -11.79 -21.38
CA GLU A 202 -21.85 -10.88 -20.38
C GLU A 202 -21.96 -11.52 -18.98
N VAL A 203 -22.27 -12.81 -18.89
CA VAL A 203 -22.29 -13.54 -17.61
C VAL A 203 -20.91 -13.53 -16.95
N HIS A 204 -19.85 -13.81 -17.70
CA HIS A 204 -18.49 -13.73 -17.17
C HIS A 204 -18.08 -12.30 -16.83
N LEU A 205 -18.46 -11.29 -17.63
CA LEU A 205 -18.19 -9.88 -17.32
C LEU A 205 -18.91 -9.41 -16.05
N ARG A 206 -20.14 -9.86 -15.80
CA ARG A 206 -20.86 -9.56 -14.57
C ARG A 206 -20.18 -10.17 -13.35
N SER A 207 -19.77 -11.44 -13.45
CA SER A 207 -19.02 -12.12 -12.38
C SER A 207 -17.66 -11.45 -12.13
N GLY A 208 -16.92 -11.13 -13.19
CA GLY A 208 -15.65 -10.39 -13.10
C GLY A 208 -15.80 -9.02 -12.44
N ARG A 209 -16.83 -8.24 -12.83
CA ARG A 209 -17.18 -6.96 -12.19
C ARG A 209 -17.41 -7.13 -10.69
N GLN A 210 -18.23 -8.11 -10.29
CA GLN A 210 -18.50 -8.37 -8.88
C GLN A 210 -17.22 -8.69 -8.10
N LYS A 211 -16.38 -9.60 -8.61
CA LYS A 211 -15.11 -9.99 -7.98
C LYS A 211 -14.12 -8.83 -7.88
N LEU A 212 -14.10 -7.95 -8.88
CA LEU A 212 -13.28 -6.74 -8.90
C LEU A 212 -13.94 -5.56 -8.16
N SER A 213 -15.10 -5.77 -7.51
CA SER A 213 -15.94 -4.73 -6.86
C SER A 213 -16.31 -3.55 -7.77
N ALA A 214 -16.38 -3.77 -9.08
CA ALA A 214 -16.56 -2.74 -10.10
C ALA A 214 -18.02 -2.61 -10.55
N LEU A 215 -18.48 -1.39 -10.77
CA LEU A 215 -19.83 -1.08 -11.25
C LEU A 215 -19.93 -1.19 -12.78
N THR A 216 -18.86 -0.83 -13.49
CA THR A 216 -18.81 -0.86 -14.96
C THR A 216 -17.71 -1.77 -15.47
N THR A 217 -17.83 -2.24 -16.72
CA THR A 217 -16.80 -3.06 -17.35
C THR A 217 -15.50 -2.27 -17.52
N ALA A 218 -15.58 -0.99 -17.85
CA ALA A 218 -14.41 -0.11 -17.92
C ALA A 218 -13.68 -0.02 -16.56
N GLN A 219 -14.43 0.12 -15.47
CA GLN A 219 -13.85 0.11 -14.12
C GLN A 219 -13.21 -1.25 -13.78
N ALA A 220 -13.84 -2.36 -14.18
CA ALA A 220 -13.27 -3.70 -13.99
C ALA A 220 -11.96 -3.88 -14.76
N VAL A 221 -11.90 -3.45 -16.03
CA VAL A 221 -10.67 -3.45 -16.83
C VAL A 221 -9.59 -2.61 -16.17
N GLY A 222 -9.90 -1.37 -15.76
CA GLY A 222 -8.93 -0.51 -15.08
C GLY A 222 -8.36 -1.12 -13.81
N ARG A 223 -9.20 -1.78 -12.99
CA ARG A 223 -8.76 -2.50 -11.79
C ARG A 223 -7.94 -3.74 -12.12
N ALA A 224 -8.33 -4.52 -13.11
CA ALA A 224 -7.60 -5.72 -13.51
C ALA A 224 -6.20 -5.37 -14.07
N ILE A 225 -6.07 -4.28 -14.83
CA ILE A 225 -4.77 -3.74 -15.28
C ILE A 225 -3.94 -3.27 -14.09
N GLY A 226 -4.54 -2.47 -13.18
CA GLY A 226 -3.85 -1.97 -11.99
C GLY A 226 -3.34 -3.08 -11.06
N LEU A 227 -4.01 -4.23 -11.06
CA LEU A 227 -3.62 -5.43 -10.31
C LEU A 227 -2.63 -6.34 -11.05
N GLY A 228 -2.22 -5.99 -12.28
CA GLY A 228 -1.39 -6.82 -13.14
C GLY A 228 -2.04 -8.15 -13.56
N LEU A 229 -3.37 -8.24 -13.54
CA LEU A 229 -4.11 -9.45 -13.90
C LEU A 229 -4.31 -9.57 -15.42
N ILE A 230 -4.32 -8.44 -16.11
CA ILE A 230 -4.41 -8.29 -17.56
C ILE A 230 -3.52 -7.12 -17.99
N HIS A 231 -3.23 -6.99 -19.27
CA HIS A 231 -2.39 -5.92 -19.81
C HIS A 231 -3.16 -5.04 -20.80
N PRO A 232 -2.88 -3.72 -20.87
CA PRO A 232 -3.35 -2.91 -21.99
C PRO A 232 -2.64 -3.39 -23.27
N SER A 233 -3.42 -3.79 -24.28
CA SER A 233 -2.95 -4.26 -25.59
C SER A 233 -2.63 -3.10 -26.52
#